data_AF-A0A0D3B119-F1
#
_entry.id   AF-A0A0D3B119-F1
#
_cell.length_a   1.000
_cell.length_b   1.000
_cell.length_c   1.000
_cell.angle_alpha   90.00
_cell.angle_beta   90.00
_cell.angle_gamma   90.00
#
_symmetry.space_group_name_H-M   'P 1'
#
loop_
_entity.id
_entity.type
_entity.pdbx_description
1 polymer ?
#
loop_
_entity_poly.entity_id
_entity_poly.type
_entity_poly.pdbx_seq_one_letter_code
_entity_poly.pdbx_strand_id
1 'polypeptide(L)'
;MEGCVEFKWKTLGDGRRAELCFTNLWMEMLTVIHMMAALALTEANSLMIPRACSDSSNSVRVVSSDCRRDAVDLLLKASGYLEFCIREILTRFPPDIKCKLPDDMQESVLQTLSIQALGQGTEIQLGLAVDSKKATLSVKRRLACEQVIYFSQAYQCLSGCEVVSHGCAKKLLRFIYWKFLEAKAAAYYYHGLVIDKGNEPACHVSAVCCFLAAAELLAESKKACFSFCLAPPVTRAPPMWGVMKHLSQKIPEVAFRKSQTYGYLLEEEEKAMRCLPELPDFQLSLRPEEFELPEIEAGSSEGNQTHLLSEHLEDYSDNHDDEDDDDELDH
;
A
#
# COMPACT_ATOMS: atom_id res chain seq x y z
N MET A 1 -11.27 15.45 -29.99
CA MET A 1 -12.13 14.71 -29.03
C MET A 1 -12.13 15.34 -27.65
N GLU A 2 -11.07 16.08 -27.27
CA GLU A 2 -11.08 16.94 -26.08
C GLU A 2 -12.25 17.94 -26.16
N GLY A 3 -13.10 17.97 -25.12
CA GLY A 3 -14.32 18.79 -25.10
C GLY A 3 -15.58 18.16 -25.68
N CYS A 4 -15.53 16.97 -26.30
CA CYS A 4 -16.70 16.33 -26.92
C CYS A 4 -17.51 15.45 -25.97
N VAL A 5 -16.90 14.96 -24.88
CA VAL A 5 -17.52 14.06 -23.89
C VAL A 5 -17.15 14.57 -22.50
N GLU A 6 -18.13 14.61 -21.60
CA GLU A 6 -17.95 14.93 -20.19
C GLU A 6 -17.91 13.63 -19.38
N PHE A 7 -16.83 13.44 -18.63
CA PHE A 7 -16.66 12.34 -17.69
C PHE A 7 -16.95 12.83 -16.28
N LYS A 8 -17.68 12.02 -15.50
CA LYS A 8 -18.12 12.37 -14.15
C LYS A 8 -17.65 11.34 -13.14
N TRP A 9 -16.91 11.81 -12.14
CA TRP A 9 -16.36 10.97 -11.07
C TRP A 9 -16.68 11.52 -9.69
N LYS A 10 -16.84 10.63 -8.72
CA LYS A 10 -16.98 10.99 -7.31
C LYS A 10 -15.65 10.77 -6.60
N THR A 11 -15.16 11.78 -5.89
CA THR A 11 -13.93 11.66 -5.10
C THR A 11 -14.10 10.70 -3.93
N LEU A 12 -13.04 9.97 -3.59
CA LEU A 12 -12.95 9.18 -2.36
C LEU A 12 -12.80 10.12 -1.14
N GLY A 13 -13.85 10.27 -0.33
CA GLY A 13 -13.83 11.18 0.82
C GLY A 13 -15.14 11.20 1.63
N ASP A 14 -15.22 12.06 2.64
CA ASP A 14 -16.50 12.35 3.29
C ASP A 14 -17.46 12.85 2.21
N GLY A 15 -18.68 12.30 2.14
CA GLY A 15 -19.64 12.48 1.03
C GLY A 15 -20.15 13.92 0.79
N ARG A 16 -19.37 14.93 1.17
CA ARG A 16 -19.54 16.37 0.94
C ARG A 16 -18.73 16.90 -0.25
N ARG A 17 -17.78 16.14 -0.82
CA ARG A 17 -17.03 16.60 -2.00
C ARG A 17 -17.86 16.48 -3.28
N ALA A 18 -17.74 17.51 -4.12
CA ALA A 18 -18.45 17.66 -5.38
C ALA A 18 -18.09 16.56 -6.39
N GLU A 19 -19.04 16.25 -7.26
CA GLU A 19 -18.79 15.48 -8.49
C GLU A 19 -17.73 16.22 -9.32
N LEU A 20 -16.68 15.49 -9.72
CA LEU A 20 -15.64 15.98 -10.61
C LEU A 20 -16.09 15.73 -12.04
N CYS A 21 -16.38 16.79 -12.76
CA CYS A 21 -16.63 16.75 -14.19
C CYS A 21 -15.37 17.19 -14.93
N PHE A 22 -14.93 16.41 -15.91
CA PHE A 22 -13.84 16.80 -16.79
C PHE A 22 -14.09 16.34 -18.21
N THR A 23 -13.57 17.09 -19.18
CA THR A 23 -13.65 16.78 -20.62
C THR A 23 -12.31 16.35 -21.20
N ASN A 24 -11.31 16.18 -20.33
CA ASN A 24 -9.95 15.80 -20.67
C ASN A 24 -9.79 14.28 -20.57
N LEU A 25 -9.49 13.63 -21.70
CA LEU A 25 -9.32 12.19 -21.80
C LEU A 25 -8.17 11.67 -20.89
N TRP A 26 -7.11 12.42 -20.72
CA TRP A 26 -6.01 12.02 -19.86
C TRP A 26 -6.40 12.01 -18.37
N MET A 27 -7.36 12.86 -17.97
CA MET A 27 -7.94 12.82 -16.62
C MET A 27 -8.83 11.58 -16.42
N GLU A 28 -9.53 11.16 -17.48
CA GLU A 28 -10.27 9.89 -17.47
C GLU A 28 -9.32 8.72 -17.28
N MET A 29 -8.27 8.66 -18.09
CA MET A 29 -7.26 7.60 -18.01
C MET A 29 -6.58 7.55 -16.64
N LEU A 30 -6.20 8.70 -16.08
CA LEU A 30 -5.65 8.80 -14.73
C LEU A 30 -6.59 8.17 -13.71
N THR A 31 -7.88 8.51 -13.79
CA THR A 31 -8.89 8.06 -12.83
C THR A 31 -9.14 6.55 -12.93
N VAL A 32 -9.28 6.03 -14.16
CA VAL A 32 -9.48 4.60 -14.41
C VAL A 32 -8.28 3.78 -13.93
N ILE A 33 -7.05 4.17 -14.29
CA ILE A 33 -5.84 3.41 -13.92
C ILE A 33 -5.55 3.54 -12.42
N HIS A 34 -5.81 4.69 -11.80
CA HIS A 34 -5.78 4.82 -10.34
C HIS A 34 -6.78 3.86 -9.66
N MET A 35 -7.99 3.70 -10.22
CA MET A 35 -8.98 2.75 -9.70
C MET A 35 -8.55 1.29 -9.90
N MET A 36 -7.89 0.95 -11.01
CA MET A 36 -7.28 -0.38 -11.20
C MET A 36 -6.23 -0.66 -10.12
N ALA A 37 -5.39 0.32 -9.79
CA ALA A 37 -4.44 0.21 -8.67
C ALA A 37 -5.15 0.01 -7.34
N ALA A 38 -6.18 0.81 -7.04
CA ALA A 38 -6.96 0.68 -5.81
C ALA A 38 -7.65 -0.69 -5.68
N LEU A 39 -8.15 -1.24 -6.79
CA LEU A 39 -8.74 -2.58 -6.84
C LEU A 39 -7.70 -3.65 -6.54
N ALA A 40 -6.53 -3.61 -7.20
CA ALA A 40 -5.45 -4.55 -6.97
C ALA A 40 -4.93 -4.50 -5.52
N LEU A 41 -4.78 -3.31 -4.93
CA LEU A 41 -4.44 -3.13 -3.51
C LEU A 41 -5.50 -3.76 -2.59
N THR A 42 -6.78 -3.57 -2.91
CA THR A 42 -7.90 -4.09 -2.10
C THR A 42 -7.99 -5.61 -2.19
N GLU A 43 -7.77 -6.17 -3.37
CA GLU A 43 -7.76 -7.62 -3.59
C GLU A 43 -6.57 -8.28 -2.90
N ALA A 44 -5.38 -7.69 -3.00
CA ALA A 44 -4.19 -8.14 -2.26
C ALA A 44 -4.46 -8.18 -0.75
N ASN A 45 -5.06 -7.12 -0.19
CA ASN A 45 -5.45 -7.10 1.22
C ASN A 45 -6.48 -8.18 1.56
N SER A 46 -7.44 -8.44 0.68
CA SER A 46 -8.48 -9.45 0.89
C SER A 46 -7.94 -10.88 0.89
N LEU A 47 -6.91 -11.16 0.10
CA LEU A 47 -6.18 -12.45 0.13
C LEU A 47 -5.44 -12.66 1.46
N MET A 48 -5.05 -11.57 2.12
CA MET A 48 -4.36 -11.59 3.41
C MET A 48 -5.33 -11.72 4.61
N ILE A 49 -6.64 -11.76 4.39
CA ILE A 49 -7.64 -12.01 5.43
C ILE A 49 -7.85 -13.53 5.55
N PRO A 50 -7.61 -14.13 6.74
CA PRO A 50 -7.86 -15.56 6.95
C PRO A 50 -9.35 -15.90 6.78
N ARG A 51 -9.68 -16.71 5.77
CA ARG A 51 -11.06 -17.20 5.55
C ARG A 51 -11.36 -18.40 6.46
N ALA A 52 -12.64 -18.59 6.80
CA ALA A 52 -13.07 -19.80 7.50
C ALA A 52 -12.89 -21.00 6.55
N CYS A 53 -12.16 -22.02 7.00
CA CYS A 53 -12.13 -23.29 6.30
C CYS A 53 -13.48 -23.98 6.58
N SER A 54 -14.20 -24.39 5.53
CA SER A 54 -15.56 -24.94 5.61
C SER A 54 -15.68 -26.15 6.54
N ASP A 55 -14.57 -26.86 6.82
CA ASP A 55 -14.63 -28.25 7.29
C ASP A 55 -13.99 -28.53 8.66
N SER A 56 -13.68 -27.53 9.50
CA SER A 56 -13.43 -27.84 10.93
C SER A 56 -13.59 -26.65 11.85
N SER A 57 -14.41 -26.81 12.90
CA SER A 57 -14.68 -25.84 13.96
C SER A 57 -13.48 -25.51 14.85
N ASN A 58 -12.25 -25.96 14.50
CA ASN A 58 -11.06 -25.78 15.32
C ASN A 58 -9.74 -25.59 14.53
N SER A 59 -9.76 -25.41 13.20
CA SER A 59 -8.53 -25.10 12.46
C SER A 59 -8.09 -23.65 12.68
N VAL A 60 -6.83 -23.45 13.09
CA VAL A 60 -6.20 -22.12 13.15
C VAL A 60 -6.36 -21.44 11.80
N ARG A 61 -7.00 -20.26 11.78
CA ARG A 61 -7.19 -19.47 10.56
C ARG A 61 -5.82 -18.94 10.07
N VAL A 62 -5.25 -19.56 9.05
CA VAL A 62 -3.94 -19.22 8.47
C VAL A 62 -4.10 -18.90 6.98
N VAL A 63 -3.43 -17.85 6.51
CA VAL A 63 -3.35 -17.52 5.08
C VAL A 63 -2.36 -18.47 4.41
N SER A 64 -2.76 -19.12 3.31
CA SER A 64 -1.90 -20.06 2.58
C SER A 64 -0.66 -19.37 2.00
N SER A 65 0.36 -20.16 1.62
CA SER A 65 1.52 -19.60 0.91
C SER A 65 1.18 -19.12 -0.50
N ASP A 66 0.17 -19.72 -1.15
CA ASP A 66 -0.27 -19.34 -2.49
C ASP A 66 -0.95 -17.99 -2.45
N CYS A 67 -1.94 -17.78 -1.57
CA CYS A 67 -2.60 -16.49 -1.41
C CYS A 67 -1.61 -15.37 -1.06
N ARG A 68 -0.55 -15.68 -0.32
CA ARG A 68 0.53 -14.72 -0.04
C ARG A 68 1.35 -14.36 -1.27
N ARG A 69 1.64 -15.33 -2.15
CA ARG A 69 2.34 -15.06 -3.42
C ARG A 69 1.46 -14.26 -4.36
N ASP A 70 0.20 -14.66 -4.51
CA ASP A 70 -0.79 -13.95 -5.32
C ASP A 70 -0.99 -12.49 -4.84
N ALA A 71 -1.00 -12.28 -3.51
CA ALA A 71 -1.06 -10.93 -2.94
C ALA A 71 0.19 -10.10 -3.28
N VAL A 72 1.39 -10.70 -3.32
CA VAL A 72 2.61 -10.00 -3.77
C VAL A 72 2.46 -9.60 -5.23
N ASP A 73 2.02 -10.50 -6.11
CA ASP A 73 1.85 -10.22 -7.54
C ASP A 73 0.86 -9.05 -7.77
N LEU A 74 -0.27 -9.05 -7.05
CA LEU A 74 -1.23 -7.93 -7.11
C LEU A 74 -0.65 -6.60 -6.61
N LEU A 75 0.23 -6.62 -5.60
CA LEU A 75 0.91 -5.40 -5.13
C LEU A 75 1.91 -4.88 -6.15
N LEU A 76 2.59 -5.76 -6.90
CA LEU A 76 3.49 -5.35 -8.00
C LEU A 76 2.70 -4.71 -9.15
N LYS A 77 1.53 -5.28 -9.50
CA LYS A 77 0.60 -4.69 -10.48
C LYS A 77 0.10 -3.33 -10.05
N ALA A 78 -0.35 -3.20 -8.80
CA ALA A 78 -0.80 -1.92 -8.26
C ALA A 78 0.30 -0.84 -8.34
N SER A 79 1.53 -1.20 -7.96
CA SER A 79 2.69 -0.32 -8.10
C SER A 79 2.94 0.06 -9.56
N GLY A 80 2.83 -0.90 -10.48
CA GLY A 80 2.95 -0.69 -11.93
C GLY A 80 1.96 0.32 -12.49
N TYR A 81 0.67 0.16 -12.15
CA TYR A 81 -0.38 1.10 -12.55
C TYR A 81 -0.13 2.52 -12.04
N LEU A 82 0.29 2.67 -10.78
CA LEU A 82 0.58 3.98 -10.18
C LEU A 82 1.82 4.62 -10.82
N GLU A 83 2.86 3.82 -11.09
CA GLU A 83 4.08 4.28 -11.76
C GLU A 83 3.77 4.76 -13.20
N PHE A 84 2.90 4.05 -13.91
CA PHE A 84 2.42 4.45 -15.23
C PHE A 84 1.66 5.79 -15.17
N CYS A 85 0.77 5.97 -14.18
CA CYS A 85 0.09 7.26 -13.97
C CYS A 85 1.08 8.41 -13.83
N ILE A 86 2.15 8.22 -13.05
CA ILE A 86 3.17 9.25 -12.80
C ILE A 86 3.97 9.55 -14.07
N ARG A 87 4.48 8.52 -14.74
CA ARG A 87 5.45 8.66 -15.83
C ARG A 87 4.81 9.01 -17.17
N GLU A 88 3.64 8.43 -17.47
CA GLU A 88 3.05 8.52 -18.80
C GLU A 88 1.84 9.46 -18.87
N ILE A 89 1.07 9.56 -17.78
CA ILE A 89 -0.16 10.37 -17.76
C ILE A 89 0.10 11.77 -17.18
N LEU A 90 0.62 11.86 -15.95
CA LEU A 90 0.83 13.15 -15.30
C LEU A 90 1.82 14.03 -16.06
N THR A 91 2.78 13.47 -16.80
CA THR A 91 3.70 14.24 -17.66
C THR A 91 2.99 14.99 -18.80
N ARG A 92 1.75 14.59 -19.14
CA ARG A 92 0.90 15.26 -20.14
C ARG A 92 0.13 16.45 -19.57
N PHE A 93 0.04 16.58 -18.25
CA PHE A 93 -0.72 17.65 -17.62
C PHE A 93 0.08 18.95 -17.52
N PRO A 94 -0.50 20.08 -17.96
CA PRO A 94 -0.01 21.41 -17.61
C PRO A 94 0.10 21.62 -16.07
N PRO A 95 1.05 22.44 -15.59
CA PRO A 95 1.25 22.67 -14.15
C PRO A 95 0.01 23.18 -13.41
N ASP A 96 -0.82 23.99 -14.07
CA ASP A 96 -2.05 24.56 -13.53
C ASP A 96 -3.19 23.54 -13.36
N ILE A 97 -3.12 22.42 -14.09
CA ILE A 97 -4.04 21.27 -13.91
C ILE A 97 -3.51 20.39 -12.77
N LYS A 98 -2.20 20.10 -12.75
CA LYS A 98 -1.57 19.28 -11.69
C LYS A 98 -1.87 19.81 -10.28
N CYS A 99 -1.77 21.13 -10.08
CA CYS A 99 -2.02 21.74 -8.78
C CYS A 99 -3.49 21.68 -8.33
N LYS A 100 -4.42 21.37 -9.23
CA LYS A 100 -5.87 21.25 -8.97
C LYS A 100 -6.33 19.80 -8.86
N LEU A 101 -5.44 18.82 -8.98
CA LEU A 101 -5.81 17.42 -8.86
C LEU A 101 -6.37 17.11 -7.47
N PRO A 102 -7.30 16.15 -7.35
CA PRO A 102 -7.75 15.64 -6.07
C PRO A 102 -6.56 15.18 -5.21
N ASP A 103 -6.65 15.36 -3.88
CA ASP A 103 -5.54 15.05 -2.96
C ASP A 103 -5.02 13.62 -3.11
N ASP A 104 -5.89 12.66 -3.41
CA ASP A 104 -5.57 11.24 -3.61
C ASP A 104 -4.92 10.93 -4.95
N MET A 105 -4.96 11.86 -5.90
CA MET A 105 -4.33 11.76 -7.23
C MET A 105 -3.12 12.68 -7.41
N GLN A 106 -2.69 13.36 -6.35
CA GLN A 106 -1.49 14.17 -6.37
C GLN A 106 -0.26 13.29 -6.61
N GLU A 107 0.72 13.80 -7.37
CA GLU A 107 1.91 13.04 -7.82
C GLU A 107 2.65 12.37 -6.64
N SER A 108 2.84 13.11 -5.55
CA SER A 108 3.48 12.58 -4.34
C SER A 108 2.68 11.49 -3.64
N VAL A 109 1.34 11.54 -3.70
CA VAL A 109 0.47 10.51 -3.13
C VAL A 109 0.52 9.24 -3.99
N LEU A 110 0.44 9.36 -5.32
CA LEU A 110 0.59 8.22 -6.23
C LEU A 110 1.95 7.55 -6.06
N GLN A 111 3.02 8.34 -5.97
CA GLN A 111 4.38 7.81 -5.77
C GLN A 111 4.50 7.09 -4.42
N THR A 112 3.92 7.68 -3.36
CA THR A 112 3.90 7.07 -2.03
C THR A 112 3.14 5.74 -2.04
N LEU A 113 1.99 5.68 -2.70
CA LEU A 113 1.19 4.45 -2.82
C LEU A 113 1.93 3.37 -3.61
N SER A 114 2.63 3.74 -4.69
CA SER A 114 3.45 2.81 -5.49
C SER A 114 4.53 2.18 -4.62
N ILE A 115 5.32 2.99 -3.91
CA ILE A 115 6.39 2.52 -3.04
C ILE A 115 5.84 1.73 -1.84
N GLN A 116 4.69 2.16 -1.28
CA GLN A 116 4.01 1.43 -0.20
C GLN A 116 3.67 0.01 -0.63
N ALA A 117 3.16 -0.20 -1.84
CA ALA A 117 2.80 -1.52 -2.34
C ALA A 117 4.03 -2.45 -2.38
N LEU A 118 5.19 -1.95 -2.84
CA LEU A 118 6.46 -2.68 -2.81
C LEU A 118 6.92 -3.01 -1.39
N GLY A 119 6.79 -2.06 -0.47
CA GLY A 119 7.08 -2.26 0.96
C GLY A 119 6.20 -3.33 1.61
N GLN A 120 4.91 -3.37 1.26
CA GLN A 120 3.97 -4.40 1.70
C GLN A 120 4.30 -5.77 1.07
N GLY A 121 4.65 -5.82 -0.22
CA GLY A 121 5.07 -7.06 -0.87
C GLY A 121 6.31 -7.67 -0.20
N THR A 122 7.27 -6.81 0.15
CA THR A 122 8.48 -7.21 0.89
C THR A 122 8.15 -7.75 2.29
N GLU A 123 7.15 -7.17 2.98
CA GLU A 123 6.65 -7.68 4.26
C GLU A 123 6.13 -9.12 4.15
N ILE A 124 5.35 -9.39 3.09
CA ILE A 124 4.78 -10.70 2.83
C ILE A 124 5.88 -11.71 2.50
N GLN A 125 6.86 -11.32 1.69
CA GLN A 125 8.05 -12.14 1.40
C GLN A 125 8.86 -12.45 2.67
N LEU A 126 9.01 -11.47 3.58
CA LEU A 126 9.65 -11.71 4.88
C LEU A 126 8.85 -12.71 5.71
N GLY A 127 7.52 -12.60 5.74
CA GLY A 127 6.65 -13.57 6.38
C GLY A 127 6.82 -14.99 5.82
N LEU A 128 6.87 -15.14 4.50
CA LEU A 128 7.16 -16.43 3.83
C LEU A 128 8.56 -16.96 4.20
N ALA A 129 9.56 -16.09 4.27
CA ALA A 129 10.91 -16.47 4.70
C ALA A 129 10.94 -16.92 6.16
N VAL A 130 10.15 -16.31 7.04
CA VAL A 130 10.04 -16.73 8.45
C VAL A 130 9.51 -18.16 8.57
N ASP A 131 8.48 -18.50 7.81
CA ASP A 131 7.86 -19.83 7.81
C ASP A 131 8.75 -20.90 7.13
N SER A 132 9.69 -20.48 6.28
CA SER A 132 10.56 -21.38 5.52
C SER A 132 11.76 -21.84 6.34
N LYS A 133 11.90 -23.17 6.49
CA LYS A 133 13.10 -23.80 7.06
C LYS A 133 14.37 -23.58 6.22
N LYS A 134 14.22 -23.26 4.93
CA LYS A 134 15.34 -23.04 3.99
C LYS A 134 15.88 -21.61 4.02
N ALA A 135 15.10 -20.65 4.50
CA ALA A 135 15.49 -19.25 4.50
C ALA A 135 16.51 -18.95 5.61
N THR A 136 17.69 -18.45 5.21
CA THR A 136 18.75 -18.08 6.16
C THR A 136 18.42 -16.79 6.89
N LEU A 137 19.11 -16.53 8.01
CA LEU A 137 19.01 -15.24 8.70
C LEU A 137 19.42 -14.08 7.80
N SER A 138 20.40 -14.27 6.92
CA SER A 138 20.83 -13.24 5.97
C SER A 138 19.71 -12.84 5.03
N VAL A 139 18.90 -13.80 4.55
CA VAL A 139 17.72 -13.51 3.71
C VAL A 139 16.67 -12.71 4.49
N LYS A 140 16.37 -13.11 5.73
CA LYS A 140 15.39 -12.41 6.59
C LYS A 140 15.85 -10.99 6.92
N ARG A 141 17.13 -10.82 7.25
CA ARG A 141 17.76 -9.51 7.48
C ARG A 141 17.66 -8.62 6.26
N ARG A 142 18.00 -9.13 5.08
CA ARG A 142 17.94 -8.40 3.82
C ARG A 142 16.53 -7.90 3.53
N LEU A 143 15.53 -8.79 3.56
CA LEU A 143 14.13 -8.41 3.32
C LEU A 143 13.63 -7.35 4.32
N ALA A 144 13.99 -7.49 5.61
CA ALA A 144 13.63 -6.49 6.61
C ALA A 144 14.30 -5.13 6.36
N CYS A 145 15.55 -5.11 5.91
CA CYS A 145 16.25 -3.86 5.57
C CYS A 145 15.69 -3.23 4.28
N GLU A 146 15.39 -4.02 3.24
CA GLU A 146 14.70 -3.53 2.03
C GLU A 146 13.35 -2.88 2.39
N GLN A 147 12.59 -3.47 3.32
CA GLN A 147 11.34 -2.89 3.81
C GLN A 147 11.55 -1.50 4.45
N VAL A 148 12.64 -1.30 5.22
CA VAL A 148 12.99 0.01 5.78
C VAL A 148 13.25 1.03 4.67
N ILE A 149 13.97 0.63 3.62
CA ILE A 149 14.30 1.50 2.50
C ILE A 149 13.03 1.95 1.78
N TYR A 150 12.11 1.02 1.43
CA TYR A 150 10.84 1.39 0.78
C TYR A 150 10.03 2.36 1.63
N PHE A 151 9.80 2.09 2.92
CA PHE A 151 8.99 3.00 3.74
C PHE A 151 9.71 4.32 4.06
N SER A 152 11.04 4.36 4.04
CA SER A 152 11.79 5.63 4.10
C SER A 152 11.55 6.48 2.87
N GLN A 153 11.64 5.88 1.68
CA GLN A 153 11.37 6.56 0.41
C GLN A 153 9.92 7.06 0.35
N ALA A 154 8.95 6.20 0.71
CA ALA A 154 7.53 6.58 0.77
C ALA A 154 7.28 7.75 1.74
N TYR A 155 7.95 7.76 2.90
CA TYR A 155 7.84 8.87 3.86
C TYR A 155 8.42 10.17 3.29
N GLN A 156 9.56 10.10 2.61
CA GLN A 156 10.21 11.26 1.99
C GLN A 156 9.36 11.87 0.88
N CYS A 157 8.72 11.03 0.04
CA CYS A 157 7.80 11.48 -1.01
C CYS A 157 6.67 12.35 -0.46
N LEU A 158 6.13 12.00 0.72
CA LEU A 158 4.94 12.64 1.25
C LEU A 158 5.26 13.76 2.26
N SER A 159 6.26 13.59 3.12
CA SER A 159 6.52 14.49 4.27
C SER A 159 6.88 15.94 3.92
N GLY A 160 7.32 16.21 2.69
CA GLY A 160 7.64 17.55 2.20
C GLY A 160 6.49 18.28 1.48
N CYS A 161 5.32 17.65 1.29
CA CYS A 161 4.25 18.21 0.46
C CYS A 161 3.20 18.99 1.27
N GLU A 162 2.82 20.18 0.80
CA GLU A 162 1.77 21.02 1.42
C GLU A 162 0.40 20.32 1.46
N VAL A 163 0.12 19.43 0.50
CA VAL A 163 -1.09 18.60 0.38
C VAL A 163 -1.36 17.75 1.64
N VAL A 164 -0.31 17.39 2.40
CA VAL A 164 -0.41 16.57 3.63
C VAL A 164 -1.20 17.25 4.76
N SER A 165 -1.53 18.53 4.63
CA SER A 165 -2.21 19.30 5.67
C SER A 165 -3.61 18.75 6.04
N HIS A 166 -4.24 17.93 5.19
CA HIS A 166 -5.62 17.49 5.37
C HIS A 166 -5.95 16.12 4.75
N GLY A 167 -7.10 15.55 5.15
CA GLY A 167 -7.72 14.40 4.50
C GLY A 167 -6.93 13.08 4.50
N CYS A 168 -7.09 12.32 3.41
CA CYS A 168 -6.54 10.98 3.21
C CYS A 168 -5.00 10.96 3.19
N ALA A 169 -4.36 11.99 2.61
CA ALA A 169 -2.90 12.09 2.55
C ALA A 169 -2.26 12.12 3.96
N LYS A 170 -2.86 12.86 4.90
CA LYS A 170 -2.40 12.89 6.29
C LYS A 170 -2.51 11.53 6.98
N LYS A 171 -3.59 10.79 6.69
CA LYS A 171 -3.76 9.44 7.22
C LYS A 171 -2.77 8.46 6.59
N LEU A 172 -2.52 8.56 5.29
CA LEU A 172 -1.49 7.80 4.59
C LEU A 172 -0.10 8.03 5.21
N LEU A 173 0.29 9.28 5.49
CA LEU A 173 1.58 9.55 6.13
C LEU A 173 1.72 8.85 7.50
N ARG A 174 0.65 8.81 8.31
CA ARG A 174 0.64 8.08 9.59
C ARG A 174 0.78 6.57 9.38
N PHE A 175 0.15 6.01 8.34
CA PHE A 175 0.32 4.61 7.98
C PHE A 175 1.76 4.29 7.61
N ILE A 176 2.37 5.10 6.74
CA ILE A 176 3.76 4.94 6.32
C ILE A 176 4.70 5.03 7.53
N TYR A 177 4.51 5.99 8.43
CA TYR A 177 5.32 6.12 9.65
C TYR A 177 5.18 4.89 10.56
N TRP A 178 3.96 4.39 10.76
CA TRP A 178 3.75 3.16 11.52
C TRP A 178 4.48 1.97 10.89
N LYS A 179 4.30 1.73 9.59
CA LYS A 179 4.94 0.60 8.88
C LYS A 179 6.46 0.72 8.84
N PHE A 180 6.99 1.94 8.73
CA PHE A 180 8.41 2.23 8.83
C PHE A 180 8.99 1.79 10.19
N LEU A 181 8.31 2.09 11.30
CA LEU A 181 8.76 1.67 12.63
C LEU A 181 8.74 0.14 12.78
N GLU A 182 7.73 -0.54 12.27
CA GLU A 182 7.69 -2.01 12.24
C GLU A 182 8.84 -2.59 11.41
N ALA A 183 9.08 -2.03 10.22
CA ALA A 183 10.19 -2.45 9.35
C ALA A 183 11.55 -2.27 10.04
N LYS A 184 11.76 -1.13 10.72
CA LYS A 184 13.00 -0.88 11.47
C LYS A 184 13.17 -1.85 12.63
N ALA A 185 12.08 -2.14 13.38
CA ALA A 185 12.13 -3.12 14.45
C ALA A 185 12.52 -4.51 13.92
N ALA A 186 11.94 -4.94 12.79
CA ALA A 186 12.31 -6.19 12.13
C ALA A 186 13.77 -6.20 11.65
N ALA A 187 14.23 -5.10 11.04
CA ALA A 187 15.58 -4.97 10.52
C ALA A 187 16.63 -5.08 11.64
N TYR A 188 16.47 -4.32 12.73
CA TYR A 188 17.36 -4.40 13.88
C TYR A 188 17.31 -5.77 14.55
N TYR A 189 16.14 -6.39 14.66
CA TYR A 189 16.02 -7.74 15.21
C TYR A 189 16.85 -8.76 14.41
N TYR A 190 16.68 -8.83 13.09
CA TYR A 190 17.43 -9.78 12.28
C TYR A 190 18.90 -9.39 12.13
N HIS A 191 19.23 -8.11 12.15
CA HIS A 191 20.61 -7.64 12.15
C HIS A 191 21.34 -8.06 13.44
N GLY A 192 20.72 -7.85 14.61
CA GLY A 192 21.22 -8.32 15.89
C GLY A 192 21.42 -9.84 15.91
N LEU A 193 20.47 -10.63 15.37
CA LEU A 193 20.62 -12.09 15.28
C LEU A 193 21.79 -12.53 14.40
N VAL A 194 22.15 -11.76 13.37
CA VAL A 194 23.32 -12.06 12.52
C VAL A 194 24.61 -11.67 13.22
N ILE A 195 24.66 -10.50 13.85
CA ILE A 195 25.85 -10.05 14.62
C ILE A 195 26.13 -11.01 15.78
N ASP A 196 25.09 -11.44 16.50
CA ASP A 196 25.20 -12.32 17.68
C ASP A 196 25.85 -13.68 17.39
N LYS A 197 26.01 -14.06 16.10
CA LYS A 197 26.77 -15.24 15.69
C LYS A 197 28.29 -15.02 15.67
N GLY A 198 28.76 -13.79 15.82
CA GLY A 198 30.17 -13.49 16.01
C GLY A 198 30.68 -14.05 17.34
N ASN A 199 31.98 -14.30 17.42
CA ASN A 199 32.63 -14.86 18.61
C ASN A 199 33.26 -13.78 19.51
N GLU A 200 33.27 -12.53 19.07
CA GLU A 200 33.91 -11.42 19.79
C GLU A 200 32.92 -10.75 20.76
N PRO A 201 33.36 -10.33 21.96
CA PRO A 201 32.49 -9.63 22.92
C PRO A 201 31.78 -8.40 22.33
N ALA A 202 32.46 -7.64 21.48
CA ALA A 202 31.90 -6.47 20.80
C ALA A 202 30.71 -6.82 19.88
N CYS A 203 30.70 -8.03 19.29
CA CYS A 203 29.55 -8.53 18.54
C CYS A 203 28.33 -8.70 19.46
N HIS A 204 28.51 -9.29 20.65
CA HIS A 204 27.42 -9.50 21.58
C HIS A 204 26.86 -8.18 22.13
N VAL A 205 27.73 -7.21 22.42
CA VAL A 205 27.32 -5.85 22.80
C VAL A 205 26.48 -5.21 21.69
N SER A 206 27.01 -5.17 20.46
CA SER A 206 26.30 -4.61 19.31
C SER A 206 24.95 -5.30 19.05
N ALA A 207 24.90 -6.62 19.21
CA ALA A 207 23.68 -7.39 19.08
C ALA A 207 22.63 -7.01 20.13
N VAL A 208 23.03 -6.84 21.40
CA VAL A 208 22.10 -6.39 22.46
C VAL A 208 21.56 -5.00 22.15
N CYS A 209 22.40 -4.06 21.69
CA CYS A 209 21.91 -2.75 21.25
C CYS A 209 20.86 -2.85 20.15
N CYS A 210 21.09 -3.71 19.15
CA CYS A 210 20.08 -3.95 18.11
C CYS A 210 18.77 -4.52 18.70
N PHE A 211 18.84 -5.46 19.65
CA PHE A 211 17.63 -6.04 20.23
C PHE A 211 16.85 -5.03 21.10
N LEU A 212 17.54 -4.20 21.88
CA LEU A 212 16.93 -3.13 22.66
C LEU A 212 16.27 -2.10 21.73
N ALA A 213 16.96 -1.65 20.69
CA ALA A 213 16.40 -0.76 19.68
C ALA A 213 15.18 -1.34 18.99
N ALA A 214 15.24 -2.62 18.60
CA ALA A 214 14.11 -3.32 17.99
C ALA A 214 12.90 -3.35 18.93
N ALA A 215 13.10 -3.57 20.23
CA ALA A 215 12.04 -3.58 21.23
C ALA A 215 11.41 -2.19 21.43
N GLU A 216 12.22 -1.14 21.49
CA GLU A 216 11.76 0.25 21.59
C GLU A 216 10.96 0.68 20.35
N LEU A 217 11.50 0.42 19.15
CA LEU A 217 10.84 0.69 17.88
C LEU A 217 9.51 -0.07 17.74
N LEU A 218 9.45 -1.32 18.19
CA LEU A 218 8.21 -2.10 18.24
C LEU A 218 7.19 -1.50 19.22
N ALA A 219 7.64 -0.95 20.35
CA ALA A 219 6.74 -0.28 21.29
C ALA A 219 6.21 1.05 20.72
N GLU A 220 7.05 1.80 20.02
CA GLU A 220 6.66 3.03 19.32
C GLU A 220 5.72 2.74 18.15
N SER A 221 5.97 1.68 17.37
CA SER A 221 5.12 1.31 16.24
C SER A 221 3.68 1.04 16.67
N LYS A 222 3.47 0.46 17.86
CA LYS A 222 2.12 0.29 18.45
C LYS A 222 1.44 1.63 18.69
N LYS A 223 2.15 2.64 19.19
CA LYS A 223 1.61 4.00 19.39
C LYS A 223 1.27 4.66 18.04
N ALA A 224 2.15 4.50 17.04
CA ALA A 224 1.92 4.98 15.69
C ALA A 224 0.69 4.32 15.03
N CYS A 225 0.50 3.01 15.23
CA CYS A 225 -0.69 2.27 14.80
C CYS A 225 -1.98 2.87 15.40
N PHE A 226 -2.00 3.11 16.72
CA PHE A 226 -3.13 3.77 17.36
C PHE A 226 -3.38 5.17 16.78
N SER A 227 -2.32 5.95 16.55
CA SER A 227 -2.43 7.27 15.93
C SER A 227 -3.03 7.23 14.52
N PHE A 228 -2.62 6.26 13.71
CA PHE A 228 -3.19 6.01 12.38
C PHE A 228 -4.68 5.63 12.47
N CYS A 229 -5.03 4.71 13.38
CA CYS A 229 -6.40 4.20 13.50
C CYS A 229 -7.39 5.28 13.95
N LEU A 230 -6.96 6.18 14.84
CA LEU A 230 -7.76 7.29 15.34
C LEU A 230 -7.85 8.47 14.36
N ALA A 231 -7.01 8.52 13.33
CA ALA A 231 -7.10 9.55 12.30
C ALA A 231 -8.32 9.30 11.39
N PRO A 232 -9.08 10.35 11.03
CA PRO A 232 -10.19 10.24 10.09
C PRO A 232 -9.76 9.70 8.71
N PRO A 233 -10.57 8.86 8.05
CA PRO A 233 -11.76 8.20 8.61
C PRO A 233 -11.36 7.18 9.69
N VAL A 234 -12.01 7.15 10.85
CA VAL A 234 -11.60 6.29 11.97
C VAL A 234 -11.69 4.81 11.56
N THR A 235 -10.62 4.05 11.83
CA THR A 235 -10.54 2.61 11.53
C THR A 235 -10.28 1.82 12.81
N ARG A 236 -10.74 0.56 12.84
CA ARG A 236 -10.39 -0.35 13.94
C ARG A 236 -8.91 -0.71 13.86
N ALA A 237 -8.27 -0.88 15.01
CA ALA A 237 -6.93 -1.44 15.08
C ALA A 237 -6.94 -2.86 14.47
N PRO A 238 -6.10 -3.15 13.47
CA PRO A 238 -6.06 -4.47 12.88
C PRO A 238 -5.49 -5.48 13.89
N PRO A 239 -5.95 -6.75 13.86
CA PRO A 239 -5.29 -7.80 14.63
C PRO A 239 -3.86 -7.98 14.14
N MET A 240 -2.97 -8.46 15.01
CA MET A 240 -1.60 -8.80 14.61
C MET A 240 -1.62 -9.87 13.52
N TRP A 241 -0.99 -9.58 12.38
CA TRP A 241 -0.96 -10.46 11.22
C TRP A 241 0.45 -10.55 10.62
N GLY A 242 0.62 -11.45 9.64
CA GLY A 242 1.87 -11.59 8.90
C GLY A 242 3.09 -11.84 9.79
N VAL A 243 4.22 -11.26 9.39
CA VAL A 243 5.51 -11.38 10.11
C VAL A 243 5.42 -10.78 11.53
N MET A 244 4.61 -9.74 11.73
CA MET A 244 4.52 -9.04 13.01
C MET A 244 3.84 -9.89 14.11
N LYS A 245 3.02 -10.88 13.74
CA LYS A 245 2.52 -11.88 14.70
C LYS A 245 3.66 -12.65 15.38
N HIS A 246 4.71 -13.00 14.63
CA HIS A 246 5.89 -13.67 15.16
C HIS A 246 6.82 -12.68 15.89
N LEU A 247 7.13 -11.55 15.25
CA LEU A 247 8.10 -10.60 15.77
C LEU A 247 7.64 -9.90 17.06
N SER A 248 6.34 -9.65 17.21
CA SER A 248 5.80 -9.01 18.42
C SER A 248 6.03 -9.83 19.70
N GLN A 249 6.21 -11.14 19.57
CA GLN A 249 6.57 -12.04 20.67
C GLN A 249 8.09 -12.18 20.78
N LYS A 250 8.78 -12.40 19.64
CA LYS A 250 10.21 -12.70 19.63
C LYS A 250 11.11 -11.52 19.95
N ILE A 251 10.76 -10.31 19.52
CA ILE A 251 11.60 -9.14 19.76
C ILE A 251 11.75 -8.88 21.28
N PRO A 252 10.67 -8.75 22.07
CA PRO A 252 10.81 -8.53 23.52
C PRO A 252 11.49 -9.71 24.25
N GLU A 253 11.15 -10.95 23.88
CA GLU A 253 11.73 -12.17 24.46
C GLU A 253 13.25 -12.21 24.27
N VAL A 254 13.73 -11.96 23.05
CA VAL A 254 15.15 -11.99 22.72
C VAL A 254 15.87 -10.80 23.36
N ALA A 255 15.30 -9.60 23.31
CA ALA A 255 15.88 -8.42 23.94
C ALA A 255 16.11 -8.63 25.44
N PHE A 256 15.09 -9.11 26.16
CA PHE A 256 15.19 -9.41 27.59
C PHE A 256 16.24 -10.49 27.90
N ARG A 257 16.19 -11.62 27.19
CA ARG A 257 17.12 -12.73 27.44
C ARG A 257 18.57 -12.33 27.14
N LYS A 258 18.80 -11.60 26.04
CA LYS A 258 20.14 -11.20 25.62
C LYS A 258 20.71 -10.08 26.49
N SER A 259 19.88 -9.13 26.96
CA SER A 259 20.31 -8.13 27.93
C SER A 259 20.68 -8.76 29.28
N GLN A 260 19.98 -9.80 29.73
CA GLN A 260 20.40 -10.54 30.93
C GLN A 260 21.71 -11.30 30.73
N THR A 261 21.92 -11.87 29.54
CA THR A 261 23.11 -12.69 29.26
C THR A 261 24.37 -11.85 29.14
N TYR A 262 24.29 -10.69 28.49
CA TYR A 262 25.43 -9.84 28.14
C TYR A 262 25.40 -8.46 28.81
N GLY A 263 24.49 -8.23 29.75
CA GLY A 263 24.32 -6.92 30.40
C GLY A 263 25.58 -6.40 31.06
N TYR A 264 26.40 -7.31 31.62
CA TYR A 264 27.70 -6.96 32.20
C TYR A 264 28.66 -6.32 31.18
N LEU A 265 28.60 -6.72 29.90
CA LEU A 265 29.42 -6.12 28.84
C LEU A 265 28.95 -4.69 28.51
N LEU A 266 27.66 -4.40 28.68
CA LEU A 266 27.13 -3.05 28.46
C LEU A 266 27.61 -2.07 29.54
N GLU A 267 27.73 -2.53 30.79
CA GLU A 267 28.26 -1.74 31.91
C GLU A 267 29.76 -1.43 31.72
N GLU A 268 30.52 -2.35 31.11
CA GLU A 268 31.94 -2.18 30.78
C GLU A 268 32.15 -1.23 29.57
N GLU A 269 31.27 -1.28 28.57
CA GLU A 269 31.32 -0.46 27.34
C GLU A 269 30.40 0.78 27.37
N GLU A 270 29.78 1.11 28.51
CA GLU A 270 28.79 2.19 28.69
C GLU A 270 29.33 3.58 28.27
N LYS A 271 30.65 3.76 28.30
CA LYS A 271 31.34 4.98 27.84
C LYS A 271 31.56 5.04 26.32
N ALA A 272 31.44 3.93 25.59
CA ALA A 272 31.70 3.83 24.16
C ALA A 272 30.43 3.89 23.29
N MET A 273 29.25 3.62 23.85
CA MET A 273 28.03 3.47 23.06
C MET A 273 27.17 4.74 23.04
N ARG A 274 27.41 5.59 22.03
CA ARG A 274 26.56 6.74 21.71
C ARG A 274 25.72 6.57 20.43
N CYS A 275 25.97 5.53 19.63
CA CYS A 275 25.31 5.35 18.35
C CYS A 275 24.83 3.90 18.17
N LEU A 276 23.61 3.76 17.66
CA LEU A 276 23.06 2.47 17.23
C LEU A 276 23.88 1.91 16.06
N PRO A 277 24.10 0.59 15.99
CA PRO A 277 24.73 -0.03 14.82
C PRO A 277 23.99 0.34 13.54
N GLU A 278 24.73 0.73 12.50
CA GLU A 278 24.13 1.10 11.22
C GLU A 278 23.52 -0.14 10.54
N LEU A 279 22.29 0.00 10.03
CA LEU A 279 21.65 -1.06 9.27
C LEU A 279 22.32 -1.19 7.90
N PRO A 280 22.56 -2.41 7.38
CA PRO A 280 23.17 -2.58 6.07
C PRO A 280 22.25 -2.05 4.96
N ASP A 281 22.84 -1.39 3.98
CA ASP A 281 22.16 -0.98 2.76
C ASP A 281 22.11 -2.14 1.75
N PHE A 282 20.93 -2.41 1.19
CA PHE A 282 20.70 -3.50 0.25
C PHE A 282 20.00 -2.99 -1.00
N GLN A 283 20.34 -3.57 -2.15
CA GLN A 283 19.60 -3.34 -3.37
C GLN A 283 18.16 -3.84 -3.24
N LEU A 284 17.21 -2.99 -3.61
CA LEU A 284 15.79 -3.29 -3.64
C LEU A 284 15.46 -4.37 -4.68
N SER A 285 14.78 -5.43 -4.25
CA SER A 285 14.46 -6.59 -5.10
C SER A 285 13.17 -6.42 -5.88
N LEU A 286 12.14 -5.86 -5.24
CA LEU A 286 10.83 -5.66 -5.88
C LEU A 286 10.84 -4.36 -6.69
N ARG A 287 10.17 -4.41 -7.84
CA ARG A 287 9.98 -3.27 -8.74
C ARG A 287 8.52 -3.25 -9.19
N PRO A 288 7.99 -2.08 -9.57
CA PRO A 288 6.68 -2.01 -10.21
C PRO A 288 6.62 -2.99 -11.38
N GLU A 289 5.50 -3.70 -11.54
CA GLU A 289 5.25 -4.49 -12.75
C GLU A 289 5.11 -3.52 -13.94
N GLU A 290 5.71 -3.85 -15.07
CA GLU A 290 5.58 -3.02 -16.26
C GLU A 290 4.13 -3.05 -16.75
N PHE A 291 3.55 -1.87 -16.96
CA PHE A 291 2.20 -1.73 -17.46
C PHE A 291 2.20 -0.90 -18.74
N GLU A 292 1.55 -1.44 -19.76
CA GLU A 292 1.31 -0.77 -21.03
C GLU A 292 -0.20 -0.76 -21.30
N LEU A 293 -0.67 0.29 -21.98
CA LEU A 293 -2.05 0.35 -22.42
C LEU A 293 -2.30 -0.73 -23.48
N PRO A 294 -3.46 -1.40 -23.46
CA PRO A 294 -3.85 -2.29 -24.55
C PRO A 294 -3.85 -1.56 -25.89
N GLU A 295 -3.45 -2.25 -26.96
CA GLU A 295 -3.55 -1.72 -28.31
C GLU A 295 -5.02 -1.43 -28.65
N ILE A 296 -5.26 -0.29 -29.28
CA ILE A 296 -6.59 0.03 -29.81
C ILE A 296 -6.80 -0.86 -31.03
N GLU A 297 -7.68 -1.86 -30.92
CA GLU A 297 -8.05 -2.67 -32.08
C GLU A 297 -8.61 -1.77 -33.19
N ALA A 298 -8.00 -1.88 -34.38
CA ALA A 298 -8.33 -1.06 -35.56
C ALA A 298 -9.79 -1.20 -36.06
N GLY A 299 -10.57 -2.12 -35.50
CA GLY A 299 -11.98 -2.35 -35.85
C GLY A 299 -12.95 -1.24 -35.42
N SER A 300 -12.49 -0.23 -34.67
CA SER A 300 -13.32 0.89 -34.23
C SER A 300 -13.30 2.12 -35.16
N SER A 301 -12.50 2.11 -36.24
CA SER A 301 -12.28 3.29 -37.09
C SER A 301 -12.99 3.26 -38.46
N GLU A 302 -13.68 2.19 -38.86
CA GLU A 302 -14.35 2.16 -40.16
C GLU A 302 -15.78 1.61 -40.05
N GLY A 303 -16.75 2.53 -39.92
CA GLY A 303 -18.04 2.37 -40.60
C GLY A 303 -19.35 2.44 -39.80
N ASN A 304 -19.42 2.15 -38.48
CA ASN A 304 -20.72 1.84 -37.86
C ASN A 304 -21.11 2.57 -36.55
N GLN A 305 -20.38 3.59 -36.10
CA GLN A 305 -20.73 4.27 -34.84
C GLN A 305 -21.95 5.20 -34.92
N THR A 306 -22.40 5.61 -36.12
CA THR A 306 -23.59 6.47 -36.24
C THR A 306 -24.92 5.72 -36.18
N HIS A 307 -24.94 4.40 -36.39
CA HIS A 307 -26.19 3.61 -36.38
C HIS A 307 -26.53 3.00 -35.02
N LEU A 308 -25.53 2.64 -34.20
CA LEU A 308 -25.77 2.04 -32.88
C LEU A 308 -26.21 3.05 -31.81
N LEU A 309 -25.84 4.32 -31.96
CA LEU A 309 -26.25 5.40 -31.05
C LEU A 309 -27.66 5.94 -31.40
N SER A 310 -28.12 5.81 -32.64
CA SER A 310 -29.48 6.23 -33.03
C SER A 310 -30.53 5.22 -32.58
N GLU A 311 -30.26 3.92 -32.66
CA GLU A 311 -31.20 2.87 -32.23
C GLU A 311 -31.52 2.91 -30.72
N HIS A 312 -30.61 3.43 -29.88
CA HIS A 312 -30.86 3.56 -28.43
C HIS A 312 -31.49 4.90 -28.01
N LEU A 313 -31.62 5.87 -28.93
CA LEU A 313 -32.31 7.12 -28.68
C LEU A 313 -33.74 7.14 -29.23
N GLU A 314 -34.03 6.33 -30.25
CA GLU A 314 -35.39 6.21 -30.83
C GLU A 314 -36.35 5.39 -29.94
N ASP A 315 -35.83 4.43 -29.14
CA ASP A 315 -36.64 3.62 -28.21
C ASP A 315 -37.19 4.39 -26.99
N TYR A 316 -36.79 5.66 -26.80
CA TYR A 316 -37.27 6.51 -25.69
C TYR A 316 -38.20 7.65 -26.12
N SER A 317 -38.46 7.82 -27.42
CA SER A 317 -39.32 8.90 -27.93
C SER A 317 -40.72 8.48 -28.39
N ASP A 318 -41.05 7.19 -28.38
CA ASP A 318 -42.37 6.69 -28.82
C ASP A 318 -43.14 6.10 -27.62
N ASN A 319 -43.66 6.97 -26.75
CA ASN A 319 -44.80 6.70 -25.86
C ASN A 319 -45.14 7.97 -25.05
N HIS A 320 -45.73 8.96 -25.69
CA HIS A 320 -46.92 9.67 -25.21
C HIS A 320 -47.27 10.79 -26.20
N ASP A 321 -48.59 11.02 -26.32
CA ASP A 321 -49.31 11.89 -27.26
C ASP A 321 -49.95 11.03 -28.36
N ASP A 322 -51.26 10.89 -28.55
CA ASP A 322 -52.46 11.52 -28.01
C ASP A 322 -53.63 10.55 -28.30
N GLU A 323 -54.56 10.35 -27.36
CA GLU A 323 -55.92 9.86 -27.68
C GLU A 323 -56.93 10.85 -27.11
N ASP A 324 -57.14 11.93 -27.85
CA ASP A 324 -58.42 12.62 -27.92
C ASP A 324 -59.04 12.23 -29.26
N ASP A 325 -60.16 11.51 -29.23
CA ASP A 325 -61.27 11.80 -30.15
C ASP A 325 -62.58 11.26 -29.55
N ASP A 326 -63.53 12.18 -29.49
CA ASP A 326 -64.94 12.06 -29.17
C ASP A 326 -65.65 10.97 -29.99
N ASP A 327 -66.67 10.32 -29.40
CA ASP A 327 -68.06 10.52 -29.85
C ASP A 327 -69.09 9.68 -29.07
N GLU A 328 -70.05 10.42 -28.51
CA GLU A 328 -71.51 10.20 -28.50
C GLU A 328 -72.21 8.90 -28.00
N LEU A 329 -73.12 9.16 -27.05
CA LEU A 329 -74.51 8.67 -26.88
C LEU A 329 -74.76 7.22 -26.39
N ASP A 330 -75.33 7.06 -25.19
CA ASP A 330 -76.80 7.00 -24.98
C ASP A 330 -77.19 6.55 -23.54
N HIS A 331 -78.31 7.14 -23.07
CA HIS A 331 -79.20 6.79 -21.93
C HIS A 331 -78.93 7.30 -20.50
#